data_AF-A0A975G4M0-F1
#
_entry.id   AF-A0A975G4M0-F1
#
_cell.length_a   1.000
_cell.length_b   1.000
_cell.length_c   1.000
_cell.angle_alpha   90.00
_cell.angle_beta   90.00
_cell.angle_gamma   90.00
#
_symmetry.space_group_name_H-M   'P 1'
#
loop_
_entity.id
_entity.type
_entity.pdbx_description
1 polymer ?
#
loop_
_entity_poly.entity_id
_entity_poly.type
_entity_poly.pdbx_seq_one_letter_code
_entity_poly.pdbx_strand_id
1 'polypeptide(L)' 'MSIVYDIEVEVSGREHKGKTTLVAYLTKVLTEAGAELIVQRADPQIDEKLALDVVALREKLAGKKIFLRETESIF' A
#
# COMPACT_ATOMS: atom_id res chain seq x y z
N MET A 1 -9.60 7.92 -20.71
CA MET A 1 -10.62 7.65 -19.68
C MET A 1 -9.95 7.86 -18.35
N SER A 2 -10.42 8.82 -17.55
CA SER A 2 -9.95 8.96 -16.17
C SER A 2 -10.53 7.80 -15.37
N ILE A 3 -9.66 7.03 -14.72
CA ILE A 3 -10.11 6.05 -13.72
C ILE A 3 -10.65 6.88 -12.57
N VAL A 4 -11.91 6.67 -12.19
CA VAL A 4 -12.51 7.31 -11.03
C VAL A 4 -12.34 6.34 -9.86
N TYR A 5 -11.70 6.78 -8.79
CA TYR A 5 -11.52 6.03 -7.55
C TYR A 5 -12.12 6.82 -6.39
N ASP A 6 -12.83 6.13 -5.50
CA ASP A 6 -13.47 6.76 -4.33
C ASP A 6 -12.47 7.23 -3.28
N ILE A 7 -11.32 6.53 -3.17
CA ILE A 7 -10.25 6.82 -2.21
C ILE A 7 -8.89 6.65 -2.90
N GLU A 8 -8.04 7.67 -2.82
CA GLU A 8 -6.65 7.60 -3.26
C GLU A 8 -5.71 7.52 -2.04
N VAL A 9 -4.76 6.59 -2.06
CA VAL A 9 -3.75 6.44 -1.01
C VAL A 9 -2.36 6.55 -1.62
N GLU A 10 -1.70 7.68 -1.38
CA GLU A 10 -0.29 7.86 -1.75
C GLU A 10 0.63 7.42 -0.60
N VAL A 11 1.55 6.49 -0.89
CA VAL A 11 2.57 6.07 0.07
C VAL A 11 3.93 6.61 -0.38
N SER A 12 4.48 7.56 0.37
CA SER A 12 5.81 8.14 0.15
C SER A 12 6.78 7.76 1.27
N GLY A 13 8.08 7.73 0.95
CA GLY A 13 9.11 7.35 1.92
C GLY A 13 10.48 7.16 1.29
N ARG A 14 11.51 7.12 2.13
CA ARG A 14 12.90 6.86 1.70
C ARG A 14 13.04 5.44 1.16
N GLU A 15 13.95 5.28 0.21
CA GLU A 15 14.28 3.98 -0.38
C GLU A 15 14.68 2.94 0.69
N HIS A 16 14.32 1.68 0.47
CA HIS A 16 14.55 0.55 1.38
C HIS A 16 14.00 0.71 2.81
N LYS A 17 13.06 1.63 3.07
CA LYS A 17 12.41 1.77 4.38
C LYS A 17 11.09 0.99 4.53
N GLY A 18 10.75 0.16 3.54
CA GLY A 18 9.57 -0.71 3.59
C GLY A 18 8.33 -0.14 2.91
N LYS A 19 8.47 0.90 2.08
CA LYS A 19 7.37 1.51 1.30
C LYS A 19 6.59 0.47 0.49
N THR A 20 7.30 -0.33 -0.30
CA THR A 20 6.73 -1.40 -1.14
C THR A 20 6.04 -2.48 -0.29
N THR A 21 6.59 -2.78 0.90
CA THR A 21 5.95 -3.70 1.87
C THR A 21 4.67 -3.12 2.45
N LEU A 22 4.63 -1.82 2.75
CA LEU A 22 3.44 -1.16 3.26
C LEU A 22 2.32 -1.14 2.20
N VAL A 23 2.64 -0.83 0.94
CA VAL A 23 1.68 -0.89 -0.16
C VAL A 23 1.10 -2.31 -0.28
N ALA A 24 1.95 -3.34 -0.34
CA ALA A 24 1.47 -4.72 -0.41
C ALA A 24 0.61 -5.13 0.79
N TYR A 25 0.99 -4.68 2.00
CA TYR A 25 0.21 -4.94 3.22
C TYR A 25 -1.18 -4.31 3.16
N LEU A 26 -1.27 -3.03 2.79
CA LEU A 26 -2.55 -2.34 2.63
C LEU A 26 -3.40 -2.99 1.55
N THR A 27 -2.80 -3.40 0.43
CA THR A 27 -3.51 -4.12 -0.62
C THR A 27 -4.17 -5.38 -0.09
N LYS A 28 -3.43 -6.22 0.66
CA LYS A 28 -3.99 -7.46 1.23
C LYS A 28 -5.13 -7.19 2.20
N VAL A 29 -4.92 -6.28 3.16
CA VAL A 29 -5.92 -5.95 4.19
C VAL A 29 -7.22 -5.41 3.55
N LEU A 30 -7.09 -4.53 2.55
CA LEU A 30 -8.24 -3.94 1.89
C LEU A 30 -8.96 -4.94 0.97
N THR A 31 -8.23 -5.82 0.26
CA THR A 31 -8.83 -6.92 -0.51
C THR A 31 -9.57 -7.90 0.39
N GLU A 32 -9.01 -8.25 1.55
CA GLU A 32 -9.69 -9.11 2.55
C GLU A 32 -10.96 -8.45 3.11
N ALA A 33 -11.00 -7.11 3.17
CA ALA A 33 -12.20 -6.35 3.51
C ALA A 33 -13.22 -6.22 2.36
N GLY A 34 -12.92 -6.76 1.18
CA GLY A 34 -13.80 -6.73 0.01
C GLY A 34 -13.68 -5.49 -0.87
N ALA A 35 -12.66 -4.64 -0.67
CA ALA A 35 -12.44 -3.48 -1.51
C ALA A 35 -11.82 -3.87 -2.86
N GLU A 36 -12.29 -3.24 -3.94
CA GLU A 36 -11.65 -3.28 -5.24
C GLU A 36 -10.48 -2.31 -5.26
N LEU A 37 -9.29 -2.77 -5.68
CA LEU A 37 -8.05 -2.00 -5.57
C LEU A 37 -7.33 -1.93 -6.91
N ILE A 38 -6.88 -0.73 -7.24
CA ILE A 38 -5.98 -0.48 -8.37
C ILE A 38 -4.63 -0.10 -7.79
N VAL A 39 -3.64 -0.97 -7.94
CA VAL A 39 -2.28 -0.73 -7.45
C VAL A 39 -1.41 -0.22 -8.61
N GLN A 40 -1.07 1.07 -8.58
CA GLN A 40 -0.11 1.63 -9.53
C GLN A 40 1.33 1.22 -9.12
N ARG A 41 2.02 0.52 -10.02
CA ARG A 41 3.35 -0.06 -9.73
C ARG A 41 4.45 0.95 -10.06
N ALA A 42 5.15 1.43 -9.03
CA ALA A 42 6.38 2.21 -9.18
C ALA A 42 7.65 1.37 -8.97
N ASP A 43 7.54 0.24 -8.27
CA ASP A 43 8.66 -0.64 -7.91
C ASP A 43 8.42 -2.04 -8.48
N PRO A 44 9.34 -2.62 -9.28
CA PRO A 44 9.20 -3.96 -9.83
C PRO A 44 9.12 -5.06 -8.76
N GLN A 45 9.60 -4.81 -7.54
CA GLN A 45 9.53 -5.78 -6.43
C GLN A 45 8.13 -5.89 -5.80
N ILE A 46 7.15 -5.09 -6.23
CA ILE A 46 5.80 -5.12 -5.66
C ILE A 46 5.14 -6.49 -5.81
N ASP A 47 5.34 -7.17 -6.95
CA ASP A 47 4.73 -8.47 -7.24
C ASP A 47 5.24 -9.55 -6.26
N GLU A 48 6.53 -9.53 -5.93
CA GLU A 48 7.10 -10.42 -4.90
C GLU A 48 6.49 -10.17 -3.51
N LYS A 49 6.18 -8.92 -3.17
CA LYS A 49 5.55 -8.59 -1.88
C LYS A 49 4.07 -8.96 -1.85
N LEU A 50 3.36 -8.80 -2.97
CA LEU A 50 1.95 -9.19 -3.11
C LEU A 50 1.76 -10.71 -3.08
N ALA A 51 2.81 -11.49 -3.36
CA ALA A 51 2.78 -12.95 -3.19
C ALA A 51 2.85 -13.40 -1.71
N LEU A 52 3.27 -12.52 -0.80
CA LEU A 52 3.34 -12.82 0.63
C LEU A 52 1.95 -12.75 1.29
N ASP A 53 1.77 -13.51 2.38
CA ASP A 53 0.60 -13.37 3.23
C ASP A 53 0.66 -12.12 4.12
N VAL A 54 -0.48 -11.76 4.70
CA VAL A 54 -0.63 -10.56 5.55
C VAL A 54 0.23 -10.63 6.82
N VAL A 55 0.51 -11.83 7.35
CA VAL A 55 1.29 -12.04 8.57
C VAL A 55 2.76 -11.74 8.31
N ALA A 56 3.34 -12.30 7.24
CA ALA A 56 4.72 -12.06 6.82
C ALA A 56 4.96 -10.59 6.45
N LEU A 57 3.97 -9.93 5.83
CA LEU A 57 4.03 -8.49 5.55
C LEU A 57 4.01 -7.66 6.84
N ARG A 58 3.16 -8.02 7.80
CA ARG A 58 3.10 -7.38 9.12
C ARG A 58 4.42 -7.48 9.87
N GLU A 59 5.06 -8.65 9.87
CA GLU A 59 6.37 -8.86 10.51
C GLU A 59 7.45 -7.96 9.89
N LYS A 60 7.47 -7.82 8.56
CA LYS A 60 8.42 -6.93 7.86
C LYS A 60 8.20 -5.44 8.18
N LEU A 61 6.99 -5.05 8.57
CA LEU A 61 6.64 -3.69 9.01
C LEU A 61 6.84 -3.49 10.51
N ALA A 62 7.09 -4.54 11.29
CA ALA A 62 7.27 -4.44 12.73
C ALA A 62 8.40 -3.45 13.08
N GLY A 63 8.12 -2.56 14.04
CA GLY A 63 9.06 -1.52 14.49
C GLY A 63 9.22 -0.33 13.54
N LYS A 64 8.55 -0.30 12.38
CA LYS A 64 8.51 0.91 11.54
C LYS A 64 7.56 1.95 12.15
N LYS A 65 7.93 3.22 12.07
CA LYS A 65 7.04 4.35 12.38
C LYS A 65 6.43 4.84 11.08
N ILE A 66 5.11 4.78 10.97
CA ILE A 66 4.35 5.22 9.81
C ILE A 66 3.62 6.49 10.22
N PHE A 67 3.85 7.58 9.50
CA PHE A 67 3.09 8.81 9.65
C PHE A 67 1.94 8.78 8.67
N LEU A 68 0.71 8.86 9.18
CA LEU A 68 -0.51 8.93 8.39
C LEU A 68 -1.13 10.30 8.61
N ARG A 69 -1.54 10.95 7.52
CA ARG A 69 -2.25 12.23 7.56
C ARG A 69 -3.41 12.15 6.58
N GLU A 70 -4.60 12.49 7.07
CA GLU A 70 -5.77 12.73 6.23
C GLU A 70 -5.67 14.13 5.63
N THR A 71 -5.97 14.24 4.34
CA THR A 71 -6.02 15.50 3.61
C THR A 71 -7.29 15.53 2.77
N GLU A 72 -7.97 16.67 2.70
CA GLU A 72 -9.04 16.86 1.73
C GLU A 72 -8.43 16.85 0.33
N SER A 73 -8.83 15.86 -0.48
CA SER A 73 -8.45 15.83 -1.89
C SER A 73 -9.38 16.76 -2.67
N ILE A 74 -8.80 17.73 -3.37
CA ILE A 74 -9.51 18.69 -4.23
C ILE A 74 -9.65 18.07 -5.64
N PHE A 75 -10.14 16.84 -5.73
CA PHE A 75 -10.37 16.15 -7.01
C PHE A 75 -11.87 16.10 -7.33
#